data_AF-A0A1G5SYF4-F1
#
_entry.id   AF-A0A1G5SYF4-F1
#
_cell.length_a   1.000
_cell.length_b   1.000
_cell.length_c   1.000
_cell.angle_alpha   90.00
_cell.angle_beta   90.00
_cell.angle_gamma   90.00
#
_symmetry.space_group_name_H-M   'P 1'
#
loop_
_entity.id
_entity.type
_entity.pdbx_description
1 polymer ?
#
loop_
_entity_poly.entity_id
_entity_poly.type
_entity_poly.pdbx_seq_one_letter_code
_entity_poly.pdbx_strand_id
1 'polypeptide(L)'
;MTRVSLLLAALALPATPAAAAECKLGVLADLPVTMQGMRASVPVKINTIETRLWLDSGAFFSIMPKAKAIELGLKIGAAPFGLRLVGIGGDSSTDLVTVKTFGIADKSLTDVQFLVGGSDVGNGLIGRNLLAITDTEFDLAGGSVKLIRPHDCNTTAIAYWAAGKPFFTAPLEQQENPQNRMFRVTVRINGVAIEGEYDSGAPNTLLSRRAAERAGIALNGPNVTPIRGIGGFGRRSTPGWAVPVESVAIGDETILKTRLDVIDGPITASSNAPDMLIGADYMLAHHIYVARGQRRIYFTYSGGKPFRSMGSTPVPTASAGAPLPADIHRVAPVTDSAAPKTADEFARRASARIAQHAFPGAIDDLTRAITLAPDHAEYYRDRALAYQAGGQRGLARTDIERALQLAPNDGALLRIRAILRMRERDSVGALADADAAARATPATSLEMLPIASLLARLDQPDRAVALLGPVIASHQEDSALPRLLNARCWIRAQAGIDLDAALDDCSRALKRAGKQPMFLDSRGLVQLRKGDPTAAIADYDAALAINPKLAWSLYGRGLAKIALGQKDAGEADKAAAVALYPDIVAEAKRFHVIP
;
A
#
# COMPACT_ATOMS: atom_id res chain seq x y z
N MET A 1 -26.50 -84.91 34.66
CA MET A 1 -26.30 -83.72 33.81
C MET A 1 -26.14 -82.51 34.73
N THR A 2 -24.89 -82.14 35.01
CA THR A 2 -24.56 -81.04 35.92
C THR A 2 -23.37 -80.33 35.29
N ARG A 3 -23.64 -79.21 34.61
CA ARG A 3 -22.62 -78.38 33.94
C ARG A 3 -21.89 -77.57 35.00
N VAL A 4 -20.58 -77.78 35.09
CA VAL A 4 -19.66 -76.96 35.88
C VAL A 4 -19.34 -75.71 35.06
N SER A 5 -19.72 -74.54 35.59
CA SER A 5 -19.39 -73.24 35.01
C SER A 5 -17.96 -72.84 35.40
N LEU A 6 -17.06 -72.74 34.42
CA LEU A 6 -15.73 -72.16 34.60
C LEU A 6 -15.84 -70.63 34.56
N LEU A 7 -15.45 -69.97 35.65
CA LEU A 7 -15.15 -68.53 35.67
C LEU A 7 -13.86 -68.27 34.88
N LEU A 8 -13.93 -67.47 33.80
CA LEU A 8 -12.77 -66.81 33.21
C LEU A 8 -12.63 -65.43 33.86
N ALA A 9 -11.56 -65.23 34.64
CA ALA A 9 -11.13 -63.92 35.11
C ALA A 9 -10.49 -63.14 33.94
N ALA A 10 -11.13 -62.06 33.49
CA ALA A 10 -10.54 -61.14 32.54
C ALA A 10 -9.47 -60.28 33.24
N LEU A 11 -8.20 -60.52 32.92
CA LEU A 11 -7.12 -59.61 33.29
C LEU A 11 -7.28 -58.29 32.51
N ALA A 12 -7.59 -57.20 33.22
CA ALA A 12 -7.48 -55.86 32.69
C ALA A 12 -5.99 -55.50 32.52
N LEU A 13 -5.53 -55.41 31.27
CA LEU A 13 -4.25 -54.79 30.94
C LEU A 13 -4.34 -53.28 31.25
N PRO A 14 -3.37 -52.68 31.95
CA PRO A 14 -3.32 -51.23 32.10
C PRO A 14 -3.07 -50.61 30.72
N ALA A 15 -3.99 -49.77 30.26
CA ALA A 15 -3.75 -48.93 29.10
C ALA A 15 -2.57 -48.01 29.43
N THR A 16 -1.44 -48.22 28.77
CA THR A 16 -0.35 -47.24 28.78
C THR A 16 -0.91 -45.91 28.28
N PRO A 17 -0.75 -44.79 29.00
CA PRO A 17 -1.09 -43.49 28.43
C PRO A 17 -0.26 -43.34 27.16
N ALA A 18 -0.92 -43.23 26.01
CA ALA A 18 -0.24 -42.86 24.78
C ALA A 18 0.54 -41.58 25.09
N ALA A 19 1.86 -41.62 24.93
CA ALA A 19 2.70 -40.44 25.10
C ALA A 19 2.09 -39.32 24.27
N ALA A 20 1.69 -38.22 24.91
CA ALA A 20 1.17 -37.06 24.21
C ALA A 20 2.23 -36.66 23.18
N ALA A 21 1.91 -36.80 21.90
CA ALA A 21 2.85 -36.49 20.84
C ALA A 21 3.24 -35.00 20.96
N GLU A 22 4.54 -34.73 20.96
CA GLU A 22 5.08 -33.38 21.07
C GLU A 22 4.68 -32.57 19.83
N CYS A 23 4.12 -31.37 20.03
CA CYS A 23 3.71 -30.49 18.94
C CYS A 23 4.91 -30.15 18.04
N LYS A 24 4.81 -30.46 16.75
CA LYS A 24 5.84 -30.20 15.74
C LYS A 24 5.31 -29.24 14.69
N LEU A 25 6.08 -28.19 14.41
CA LEU A 25 5.75 -27.18 13.40
C LEU A 25 6.62 -27.39 12.15
N GLY A 26 6.04 -27.96 11.09
CA GLY A 26 6.72 -28.16 9.81
C GLY A 26 6.60 -26.93 8.92
N VAL A 27 7.68 -26.16 8.72
CA VAL A 27 7.69 -25.03 7.78
C VAL A 27 7.64 -25.55 6.34
N LEU A 28 6.53 -25.30 5.64
CA LEU A 28 6.36 -25.67 4.23
C LEU A 28 7.05 -24.69 3.29
N ALA A 29 6.96 -23.41 3.61
CA ALA A 29 7.60 -22.32 2.88
C ALA A 29 7.84 -21.15 3.84
N ASP A 30 9.01 -20.53 3.72
CA ASP A 30 9.33 -19.25 4.35
C ASP A 30 9.45 -18.19 3.24
N LEU A 31 8.47 -17.31 3.16
CA LEU A 31 8.36 -16.31 2.12
C LEU A 31 9.18 -15.06 2.52
N PRO A 32 10.23 -14.69 1.78
CA PRO A 32 11.05 -13.53 2.11
C PRO A 32 10.32 -12.23 1.76
N VAL A 33 9.77 -11.56 2.78
CA VAL A 33 8.95 -10.36 2.60
C VAL A 33 9.81 -9.10 2.57
N THR A 34 9.65 -8.31 1.52
CA THR A 34 10.14 -6.93 1.46
C THR A 34 8.95 -5.99 1.41
N MET A 35 8.96 -4.98 2.28
CA MET A 35 7.92 -3.96 2.31
C MET A 35 8.17 -2.93 1.18
N GLN A 36 7.18 -2.75 0.31
CA GLN A 36 7.14 -1.69 -0.71
C GLN A 36 6.19 -0.60 -0.23
N GLY A 37 6.72 0.37 0.52
CA GLY A 37 5.88 1.23 1.35
C GLY A 37 5.16 0.38 2.39
N MET A 38 3.84 0.53 2.51
CA MET A 38 3.01 -0.26 3.44
C MET A 38 2.45 -1.55 2.82
N ARG A 39 3.05 -2.08 1.75
CA ARG A 39 2.61 -3.34 1.12
C ARG A 39 3.67 -4.42 1.21
N ALA A 40 3.28 -5.57 1.74
CA ALA A 40 4.15 -6.74 1.79
C ALA A 40 4.28 -7.33 0.39
N SER A 41 5.52 -7.58 -0.06
CA SER A 41 5.79 -8.18 -1.36
C SER A 41 6.82 -9.30 -1.24
N VAL A 42 6.74 -10.28 -2.12
CA VAL A 42 7.70 -11.39 -2.21
C VAL A 42 8.25 -11.52 -3.63
N PRO A 43 9.52 -11.89 -3.80
CA PRO A 43 10.04 -12.26 -5.10
C PRO A 43 9.37 -13.55 -5.59
N VAL A 44 9.05 -13.59 -6.87
CA VAL A 44 8.49 -14.76 -7.55
C VAL A 44 9.11 -14.90 -8.93
N LYS A 45 8.98 -16.11 -9.49
CA LYS A 45 9.35 -16.39 -10.88
C LYS A 45 8.13 -16.88 -11.64
N ILE A 46 7.68 -16.10 -12.62
CA ILE A 46 6.54 -16.45 -13.48
C ILE A 46 7.13 -16.94 -14.81
N ASN A 47 7.02 -18.24 -15.05
CA ASN A 47 7.74 -18.96 -16.10
C ASN A 47 9.26 -18.73 -15.97
N THR A 48 9.85 -17.90 -16.83
CA THR A 48 11.28 -17.55 -16.80
C THR A 48 11.54 -16.15 -16.24
N ILE A 49 10.49 -15.35 -16.03
CA ILE A 49 10.60 -13.93 -15.70
C ILE A 49 10.50 -13.75 -14.19
N GLU A 50 11.50 -13.09 -13.61
CA GLU A 50 11.49 -12.71 -12.20
C GLU A 50 10.69 -11.42 -12.00
N THR A 51 9.86 -11.41 -10.96
CA THR A 51 9.10 -10.23 -10.57
C THR A 51 8.79 -10.29 -9.07
N ARG A 52 7.99 -9.35 -8.58
CA ARG A 52 7.48 -9.36 -7.21
C ARG A 52 5.98 -9.26 -7.21
N LEU A 53 5.33 -10.05 -6.37
CA LEU A 53 3.89 -9.97 -6.14
C LEU A 53 3.62 -9.56 -4.70
N TRP A 54 2.52 -8.83 -4.49
CA TRP A 54 2.07 -8.50 -3.14
C TRP A 54 1.51 -9.73 -2.43
N LEU A 55 1.66 -9.77 -1.12
CA LEU A 55 0.96 -10.74 -0.28
C LEU A 55 -0.34 -10.09 0.19
N ASP A 56 -1.48 -10.65 -0.22
CA ASP A 56 -2.79 -10.10 0.12
C ASP A 56 -3.63 -11.20 0.78
N SER A 57 -3.67 -11.18 2.11
CA SER A 57 -4.46 -12.12 2.90
C SER A 57 -5.97 -11.84 2.86
N GLY A 58 -6.40 -10.65 2.43
CA GLY A 58 -7.81 -10.29 2.19
C GLY A 58 -8.32 -10.81 0.84
N ALA A 59 -7.44 -10.94 -0.15
CA ALA A 59 -7.76 -11.48 -1.46
C ALA A 59 -8.05 -12.98 -1.39
N PHE A 60 -9.24 -13.40 -1.83
CA PHE A 60 -9.61 -14.81 -1.83
C PHE A 60 -8.78 -15.66 -2.81
N PHE A 61 -8.23 -15.04 -3.87
CA PHE A 61 -7.48 -15.70 -4.93
C PHE A 61 -6.32 -14.82 -5.41
N SER A 62 -5.31 -15.43 -6.04
CA SER A 62 -4.22 -14.71 -6.67
C SER A 62 -4.71 -13.95 -7.91
N ILE A 63 -4.34 -12.68 -8.00
CA ILE A 63 -4.84 -11.76 -9.04
C ILE A 63 -3.66 -11.10 -9.74
N MET A 64 -3.77 -10.92 -11.05
CA MET A 64 -2.78 -10.22 -11.87
C MET A 64 -3.45 -9.15 -12.75
N PRO A 65 -2.85 -7.96 -12.93
CA PRO A 65 -3.38 -6.98 -13.86
C PRO A 65 -3.29 -7.48 -15.30
N LYS A 66 -4.26 -7.08 -16.13
CA LYS A 66 -4.28 -7.44 -17.56
C LYS A 66 -3.03 -6.97 -18.30
N ALA A 67 -2.57 -5.74 -18.02
CA ALA A 67 -1.34 -5.20 -18.59
C ALA A 67 -0.13 -6.08 -18.27
N LYS A 68 -0.02 -6.59 -17.04
CA LYS A 68 1.07 -7.47 -16.63
C LYS A 68 0.97 -8.85 -17.29
N ALA A 69 -0.23 -9.42 -17.41
CA ALA A 69 -0.42 -10.67 -18.13
C ALA A 69 0.03 -10.58 -19.60
N ILE A 70 -0.26 -9.45 -20.26
CA ILE A 70 0.20 -9.15 -21.62
C ILE A 70 1.73 -8.99 -21.67
N GLU A 71 2.31 -8.22 -20.74
CA GLU A 71 3.77 -8.02 -20.63
C GLU A 71 4.52 -9.35 -20.46
N LEU A 72 3.95 -10.29 -19.70
CA LEU A 72 4.51 -11.61 -19.45
C LEU A 72 4.22 -12.62 -20.58
N GLY A 73 3.52 -12.20 -21.64
CA GLY A 73 3.16 -13.07 -22.77
C GLY A 73 2.20 -14.22 -22.39
N LEU A 74 1.40 -14.04 -21.34
CA LEU A 74 0.49 -15.07 -20.85
C LEU A 74 -0.77 -15.14 -21.73
N LYS A 75 -1.25 -16.36 -21.99
CA LYS A 75 -2.51 -16.56 -22.72
C LYS A 75 -3.69 -16.28 -21.79
N ILE A 76 -4.36 -15.16 -22.04
CA ILE A 76 -5.57 -14.76 -21.32
C ILE A 76 -6.77 -15.54 -21.88
N GLY A 77 -7.43 -16.30 -21.01
CA GLY A 77 -8.67 -17.02 -21.30
C GLY A 77 -9.86 -16.42 -20.56
N ALA A 78 -11.07 -16.86 -20.93
CA ALA A 78 -12.28 -16.47 -20.22
C ALA A 78 -12.30 -17.08 -18.82
N ALA A 79 -12.67 -16.30 -17.81
CA ALA A 79 -13.00 -16.82 -16.50
C ALA A 79 -14.34 -17.57 -16.52
N PRO A 80 -14.65 -18.41 -15.50
CA PRO A 80 -15.95 -19.05 -15.36
C PRO A 80 -17.11 -18.05 -15.50
N PHE A 81 -18.17 -18.47 -16.20
CA PHE A 81 -19.33 -17.61 -16.45
C PHE A 81 -19.92 -17.07 -15.15
N GLY A 82 -20.17 -15.76 -15.11
CA GLY A 82 -20.74 -15.08 -13.94
C GLY A 82 -19.73 -14.70 -12.86
N LEU A 83 -18.46 -15.10 -12.95
CA LEU A 83 -17.43 -14.68 -11.99
C LEU A 83 -17.14 -13.18 -12.15
N ARG A 84 -17.34 -12.43 -11.08
CA ARG A 84 -16.93 -11.03 -10.96
C ARG A 84 -16.03 -10.85 -9.75
N LEU A 85 -14.94 -10.12 -9.94
CA LEU A 85 -14.10 -9.65 -8.86
C LEU A 85 -14.64 -8.33 -8.32
N VAL A 86 -14.72 -8.21 -7.00
CA VAL A 86 -15.25 -7.03 -6.30
C VAL A 86 -14.29 -6.64 -5.18
N GLY A 87 -13.96 -5.35 -5.09
CA GLY A 87 -13.20 -4.78 -3.98
C GLY A 87 -13.68 -3.38 -3.61
N ILE A 88 -12.88 -2.66 -2.81
CA ILE A 88 -13.18 -1.26 -2.41
C ILE A 88 -13.44 -0.38 -3.63
N GLY A 89 -12.70 -0.59 -4.73
CA GLY A 89 -12.83 0.19 -5.95
C GLY A 89 -14.03 -0.21 -6.84
N GLY A 90 -14.85 -1.18 -6.45
CA GLY A 90 -15.98 -1.70 -7.24
C GLY A 90 -15.70 -3.04 -7.93
N ASP A 91 -16.46 -3.35 -8.97
CA ASP A 91 -16.33 -4.60 -9.74
C ASP A 91 -15.45 -4.45 -10.99
N SER A 92 -14.88 -5.57 -11.44
CA SER A 92 -14.09 -5.64 -12.67
C SER A 92 -14.41 -6.91 -13.46
N SER A 93 -14.36 -6.79 -14.79
CA SER A 93 -14.38 -7.96 -15.68
C SER A 93 -13.22 -8.88 -15.31
N THR A 94 -13.50 -10.18 -15.25
CA THR A 94 -12.53 -11.17 -14.80
C THR A 94 -12.19 -12.10 -15.95
N ASP A 95 -10.91 -12.12 -16.29
CA ASP A 95 -10.30 -13.10 -17.17
C ASP A 95 -9.52 -14.12 -16.31
N LEU A 96 -8.95 -15.15 -16.92
CA LEU A 96 -8.14 -16.17 -16.25
C LEU A 96 -6.86 -16.43 -17.03
N VAL A 97 -5.74 -16.58 -16.34
CA VAL A 97 -4.49 -17.11 -16.92
C VAL A 97 -4.01 -18.30 -16.12
N THR A 98 -3.34 -19.22 -16.81
CA THR A 98 -2.62 -20.33 -16.18
C THR A 98 -1.13 -20.12 -16.39
N VAL A 99 -0.40 -19.96 -15.29
CA VAL A 99 1.06 -19.86 -15.26
C VAL A 99 1.63 -21.27 -15.20
N LYS A 100 2.38 -21.66 -16.22
CA LYS A 100 2.91 -23.03 -16.35
C LYS A 100 3.88 -23.37 -15.22
N THR A 101 4.78 -22.45 -14.90
CA THR A 101 5.75 -22.59 -13.80
C THR A 101 5.72 -21.34 -12.95
N PHE A 102 5.41 -21.50 -11.66
CA PHE A 102 5.38 -20.43 -10.69
C PHE A 102 6.34 -20.73 -9.54
N GLY A 103 7.48 -20.06 -9.55
CA GLY A 103 8.47 -20.12 -8.47
C GLY A 103 8.13 -19.15 -7.35
N ILE A 104 8.14 -19.63 -6.11
CA ILE A 104 7.94 -18.83 -4.90
C ILE A 104 8.74 -19.43 -3.74
N ALA A 105 9.53 -18.59 -3.06
CA ALA A 105 10.54 -19.04 -2.11
C ALA A 105 11.44 -20.13 -2.72
N ASP A 106 11.58 -21.29 -2.06
CA ASP A 106 12.32 -22.45 -2.54
C ASP A 106 11.44 -23.45 -3.34
N LYS A 107 10.19 -23.09 -3.65
CA LYS A 107 9.22 -23.97 -4.31
C LYS A 107 8.97 -23.58 -5.76
N SER A 108 8.69 -24.57 -6.59
CA SER A 108 8.21 -24.41 -7.96
C SER A 108 6.89 -25.13 -8.11
N LEU A 109 5.83 -24.39 -8.44
CA LEU A 109 4.48 -24.89 -8.64
C LEU A 109 4.17 -24.93 -10.13
N THR A 110 3.37 -25.91 -10.56
CA THR A 110 2.93 -26.05 -11.95
C THR A 110 1.46 -25.67 -12.11
N ASP A 111 1.13 -25.09 -13.27
CA ASP A 111 -0.24 -24.76 -13.68
C ASP A 111 -1.03 -23.93 -12.65
N VAL A 112 -0.35 -22.92 -12.09
CA VAL A 112 -0.95 -22.00 -11.12
C VAL A 112 -1.86 -21.01 -11.83
N GLN A 113 -3.12 -20.98 -11.43
CA GLN A 113 -4.10 -20.05 -11.98
C GLN A 113 -4.04 -18.69 -11.29
N PHE A 114 -4.18 -17.63 -12.10
CA PHE A 114 -4.40 -16.27 -11.64
C PHE A 114 -5.66 -15.73 -12.29
N LEU A 115 -6.50 -15.07 -11.49
CA LEU A 115 -7.55 -14.25 -12.06
C LEU A 115 -6.91 -12.99 -12.63
N VAL A 116 -7.32 -12.62 -13.84
CA VAL A 116 -6.83 -11.42 -14.51
C VAL A 116 -7.90 -10.36 -14.46
N GLY A 117 -7.57 -9.25 -13.81
CA GLY A 117 -8.53 -8.19 -13.59
C GLY A 117 -8.03 -7.22 -12.54
N GLY A 118 -8.69 -6.06 -12.46
CA GLY A 118 -8.26 -4.98 -11.59
C GLY A 118 -6.85 -4.49 -11.90
N SER A 119 -6.50 -3.42 -11.21
CA SER A 119 -5.34 -2.58 -11.55
C SER A 119 -4.64 -2.00 -10.33
N ASP A 120 -5.31 -2.00 -9.17
CA ASP A 120 -4.76 -1.62 -7.88
C ASP A 120 -3.95 -2.74 -7.20
N VAL A 121 -3.33 -3.65 -7.98
CA VAL A 121 -2.59 -4.81 -7.45
C VAL A 121 -1.10 -4.80 -7.82
N GLY A 122 -0.57 -3.68 -8.31
CA GLY A 122 0.84 -3.57 -8.71
C GLY A 122 1.20 -4.52 -9.85
N ASN A 123 2.19 -5.39 -9.67
CA ASN A 123 2.51 -6.46 -10.62
C ASN A 123 1.59 -7.69 -10.46
N GLY A 124 0.68 -7.67 -9.50
CA GLY A 124 -0.17 -8.77 -9.09
C GLY A 124 0.02 -9.11 -7.60
N LEU A 125 -0.88 -9.93 -7.09
CA LEU A 125 -0.92 -10.37 -5.71
C LEU A 125 -1.09 -11.88 -5.61
N ILE A 126 -0.62 -12.40 -4.49
CA ILE A 126 -0.82 -13.78 -4.05
C ILE A 126 -1.93 -13.74 -3.00
N GLY A 127 -3.03 -14.43 -3.27
CA GLY A 127 -4.19 -14.49 -2.39
C GLY A 127 -4.22 -15.75 -1.51
N ARG A 128 -5.35 -15.93 -0.83
CA ARG A 128 -5.60 -17.06 0.08
C ARG A 128 -5.57 -18.44 -0.57
N ASN A 129 -5.79 -18.56 -1.87
CA ASN A 129 -5.59 -19.82 -2.60
C ASN A 129 -4.17 -20.39 -2.43
N LEU A 130 -3.17 -19.54 -2.14
CA LEU A 130 -1.81 -19.97 -1.78
C LEU A 130 -1.45 -19.63 -0.33
N LEU A 131 -1.89 -18.49 0.21
CA LEU A 131 -1.52 -18.05 1.58
C LEU A 131 -2.24 -18.81 2.69
N ALA A 132 -3.39 -19.42 2.39
CA ALA A 132 -4.23 -20.09 3.36
C ALA A 132 -4.29 -21.62 3.13
N ILE A 133 -3.26 -22.22 2.54
CA ILE A 133 -3.23 -23.67 2.31
C ILE A 133 -2.98 -24.49 3.58
N THR A 134 -2.39 -23.86 4.61
CA THR A 134 -2.10 -24.41 5.94
C THR A 134 -2.12 -23.25 6.95
N ASP A 135 -1.65 -23.43 8.19
CA ASP A 135 -1.45 -22.32 9.12
C ASP A 135 -0.50 -21.27 8.53
N THR A 136 -0.73 -20.01 8.87
CA THR A 136 0.03 -18.87 8.32
C THR A 136 0.61 -18.05 9.47
N GLU A 137 1.91 -17.82 9.43
CA GLU A 137 2.62 -16.93 10.35
C GLU A 137 3.04 -15.67 9.60
N PHE A 138 2.67 -14.50 10.12
CA PHE A 138 3.04 -13.19 9.61
C PHE A 138 4.00 -12.52 10.58
N ASP A 139 5.25 -12.36 10.16
CA ASP A 139 6.28 -11.53 10.82
C ASP A 139 6.75 -10.48 9.81
N LEU A 140 5.88 -9.52 9.50
CA LEU A 140 6.19 -8.49 8.52
C LEU A 140 7.34 -7.59 8.97
N ALA A 141 7.51 -7.42 10.29
CA ALA A 141 8.60 -6.66 10.89
C ALA A 141 9.96 -7.36 10.71
N GLY A 142 10.00 -8.68 10.87
CA GLY A 142 11.17 -9.52 10.57
C GLY A 142 11.36 -9.82 9.08
N GLY A 143 10.38 -9.47 8.24
CA GLY A 143 10.45 -9.67 6.79
C GLY A 143 10.22 -11.12 6.37
N SER A 144 9.27 -11.80 7.02
CA SER A 144 8.92 -13.20 6.75
C SER A 144 7.40 -13.43 6.83
N VAL A 145 6.90 -14.28 5.95
CA VAL A 145 5.58 -14.93 6.08
C VAL A 145 5.77 -16.42 5.88
N LYS A 146 5.36 -17.24 6.84
CA LYS A 146 5.57 -18.70 6.79
C LYS A 146 4.26 -19.44 6.61
N LEU A 147 4.31 -20.47 5.77
CA LEU A 147 3.26 -21.48 5.67
C LEU A 147 3.69 -22.68 6.52
N ILE A 148 2.93 -22.99 7.56
CA ILE A 148 3.32 -23.96 8.58
C ILE A 148 2.30 -25.09 8.65
N ARG A 149 2.78 -26.33 8.63
CA ARG A 149 1.98 -27.53 8.86
C ARG A 149 2.16 -27.98 10.32
N PRO A 150 1.18 -27.75 11.19
CA PRO A 150 1.24 -28.26 12.56
C PRO A 150 0.98 -29.76 12.58
N HIS A 151 1.69 -30.47 13.45
CA HIS A 151 1.51 -31.88 13.76
C HIS A 151 1.37 -32.04 15.26
N ASP A 152 0.28 -32.68 15.71
CA ASP A 152 0.00 -32.96 17.12
C ASP A 152 -0.05 -31.71 18.03
N CYS A 153 -0.47 -30.56 17.49
CA CYS A 153 -0.48 -29.29 18.19
C CYS A 153 -1.83 -28.91 18.83
N ASN A 154 -2.83 -29.80 18.91
CA ASN A 154 -4.22 -29.41 19.22
C ASN A 154 -4.41 -28.71 20.59
N THR A 155 -3.57 -29.04 21.58
CA THR A 155 -3.69 -28.52 22.96
C THR A 155 -2.57 -27.55 23.35
N THR A 156 -1.58 -27.34 22.48
CA THR A 156 -0.38 -26.55 22.78
C THR A 156 -0.53 -25.15 22.20
N ALA A 157 -0.31 -24.11 23.02
CA ALA A 157 -0.30 -22.73 22.54
C ALA A 157 0.85 -22.52 21.54
N ILE A 158 0.56 -21.96 20.37
CA ILE A 158 1.56 -21.75 19.30
C ILE A 158 2.04 -20.31 19.31
N ALA A 159 2.96 -20.01 20.24
CA ALA A 159 3.60 -18.71 20.38
C ALA A 159 5.12 -18.85 20.65
N TYR A 160 5.77 -19.76 19.92
CA TYR A 160 7.15 -20.18 20.18
C TYR A 160 8.18 -19.05 20.06
N TRP A 161 7.93 -18.05 19.21
CA TRP A 161 8.79 -16.88 19.04
C TRP A 161 8.75 -15.94 20.26
N ALA A 162 7.71 -16.04 21.10
CA ALA A 162 7.59 -15.19 22.28
C ALA A 162 8.63 -15.54 23.36
N ALA A 163 9.29 -16.70 23.27
CA ALA A 163 10.36 -17.13 24.17
C ALA A 163 10.00 -17.01 25.67
N GLY A 164 8.75 -17.33 26.02
CA GLY A 164 8.23 -17.24 27.40
C GLY A 164 7.72 -15.86 27.82
N LYS A 165 7.81 -14.86 26.94
CA LYS A 165 7.16 -13.54 27.16
C LYS A 165 5.65 -13.64 26.92
N PRO A 166 4.86 -12.73 27.52
CA PRO A 166 3.41 -12.69 27.30
C PRO A 166 3.06 -12.54 25.82
N PHE A 167 2.01 -13.24 25.41
CA PHE A 167 1.38 -13.14 24.10
C PHE A 167 -0.13 -13.01 24.28
N PHE A 168 -0.79 -12.53 23.24
CA PHE A 168 -2.23 -12.38 23.18
C PHE A 168 -2.85 -13.49 22.34
N THR A 169 -4.14 -13.75 22.56
CA THR A 169 -4.91 -14.65 21.72
C THR A 169 -6.19 -13.99 21.22
N ALA A 170 -6.67 -14.45 20.07
CA ALA A 170 -8.00 -14.09 19.55
C ALA A 170 -8.67 -15.34 18.97
N PRO A 171 -9.98 -15.56 19.20
CA PRO A 171 -10.73 -16.62 18.52
C PRO A 171 -10.75 -16.37 17.00
N LEU A 172 -10.41 -17.39 16.21
CA LEU A 172 -10.59 -17.35 14.76
C LEU A 172 -12.05 -17.68 14.44
N GLU A 173 -12.73 -16.78 13.73
CA GLU A 173 -14.15 -16.92 13.44
C GLU A 173 -14.44 -18.11 12.52
N GLN A 174 -15.54 -18.82 12.82
CA GLN A 174 -15.99 -19.95 12.04
C GLN A 174 -16.68 -19.47 10.76
N GLN A 175 -16.24 -19.98 9.63
CA GLN A 175 -16.89 -19.70 8.35
C GLN A 175 -17.95 -20.79 8.08
N GLU A 176 -19.12 -20.39 7.58
CA GLU A 176 -20.19 -21.34 7.20
C GLU A 176 -19.72 -22.35 6.16
N ASN A 177 -18.88 -21.91 5.23
CA ASN A 177 -18.21 -22.76 4.25
C ASN A 177 -16.78 -23.08 4.73
N PRO A 178 -16.44 -24.36 5.01
CA PRO A 178 -15.08 -24.76 5.41
C PRO A 178 -14.00 -24.46 4.37
N GLN A 179 -14.36 -24.27 3.10
CA GLN A 179 -13.44 -23.85 2.05
C GLN A 179 -13.13 -22.35 2.09
N ASN A 180 -13.90 -21.56 2.84
CA ASN A 180 -13.65 -20.15 3.03
C ASN A 180 -12.59 -19.96 4.13
N ARG A 181 -11.36 -19.62 3.73
CA ARG A 181 -10.19 -19.61 4.63
C ARG A 181 -9.81 -18.22 5.11
N MET A 182 -10.81 -17.36 5.32
CA MET A 182 -10.62 -15.96 5.73
C MET A 182 -9.93 -15.86 7.09
N PHE A 183 -9.16 -14.80 7.26
CA PHE A 183 -8.45 -14.50 8.49
C PHE A 183 -9.29 -13.56 9.37
N ARG A 184 -10.44 -14.04 9.86
CA ARG A 184 -11.43 -13.21 10.55
C ARG A 184 -11.43 -13.36 12.06
N VAL A 185 -11.60 -12.23 12.73
CA VAL A 185 -11.68 -12.11 14.19
C VAL A 185 -12.72 -11.08 14.57
N THR A 186 -13.30 -11.25 15.75
CA THR A 186 -14.13 -10.21 16.34
C THR A 186 -13.24 -9.09 16.87
N VAL A 187 -13.52 -7.86 16.46
CA VAL A 187 -12.88 -6.63 16.96
C VAL A 187 -13.90 -5.86 17.78
N ARG A 188 -13.49 -5.25 18.90
CA ARG A 188 -14.36 -4.34 19.67
C ARG A 188 -13.88 -2.90 19.50
N ILE A 189 -14.69 -2.08 18.85
CA ILE A 189 -14.46 -0.63 18.74
C ILE A 189 -15.35 0.05 19.78
N ASN A 190 -14.77 0.78 20.73
CA ASN A 190 -15.51 1.42 21.84
C ASN A 190 -16.47 0.44 22.55
N GLY A 191 -16.04 -0.82 22.70
CA GLY A 191 -16.84 -1.91 23.29
C GLY A 191 -17.82 -2.62 22.33
N VAL A 192 -18.13 -2.03 21.16
CA VAL A 192 -19.05 -2.61 20.16
C VAL A 192 -18.32 -3.64 19.30
N ALA A 193 -18.84 -4.87 19.28
CA ALA A 193 -18.30 -5.96 18.48
C ALA A 193 -18.60 -5.77 16.99
N ILE A 194 -17.57 -5.94 16.16
CA ILE A 194 -17.60 -5.88 14.70
C ILE A 194 -16.73 -6.99 14.11
N GLU A 195 -16.95 -7.32 12.85
CA GLU A 195 -16.13 -8.31 12.14
C GLU A 195 -14.87 -7.67 11.53
N GLY A 196 -13.69 -8.13 11.94
CA GLY A 196 -12.41 -7.70 11.38
C GLY A 196 -11.73 -8.80 10.56
N GLU A 197 -11.06 -8.42 9.47
CA GLU A 197 -10.32 -9.32 8.60
C GLU A 197 -8.87 -8.88 8.45
N TYR A 198 -7.91 -9.77 8.73
CA TYR A 198 -6.49 -9.49 8.50
C TYR A 198 -6.19 -9.44 7.00
N ASP A 199 -5.74 -8.28 6.54
CA ASP A 199 -5.47 -7.97 5.14
C ASP A 199 -4.10 -7.31 4.99
N SER A 200 -3.08 -8.12 4.67
CA SER A 200 -1.72 -7.64 4.39
C SER A 200 -1.60 -6.84 3.08
N GLY A 201 -2.62 -6.90 2.21
CA GLY A 201 -2.73 -6.11 0.99
C GLY A 201 -3.27 -4.69 1.24
N ALA A 202 -3.99 -4.49 2.35
CA ALA A 202 -4.45 -3.19 2.81
C ALA A 202 -3.31 -2.40 3.50
N PRO A 203 -2.89 -1.24 2.96
CA PRO A 203 -1.81 -0.44 3.54
C PRO A 203 -2.11 0.09 4.96
N ASN A 204 -3.39 0.38 5.21
CA ASN A 204 -3.90 0.97 6.43
C ASN A 204 -5.08 0.14 6.91
N THR A 205 -5.31 0.15 8.22
CA THR A 205 -6.52 -0.42 8.83
C THR A 205 -7.71 0.46 8.49
N LEU A 206 -8.78 -0.15 7.95
CA LEU A 206 -9.95 0.54 7.43
C LEU A 206 -11.24 0.06 8.09
N LEU A 207 -12.11 0.99 8.45
CA LEU A 207 -13.43 0.71 9.04
C LEU A 207 -14.55 1.15 8.08
N SER A 208 -15.60 0.34 7.94
CA SER A 208 -16.79 0.74 7.18
C SER A 208 -17.57 1.84 7.92
N ARG A 209 -18.26 2.71 7.16
CA ARG A 209 -19.13 3.76 7.73
C ARG A 209 -20.14 3.17 8.71
N ARG A 210 -20.82 2.09 8.32
CA ARG A 210 -21.84 1.43 9.16
C ARG A 210 -21.24 0.93 10.47
N ALA A 211 -20.06 0.32 10.44
CA ALA A 211 -19.42 -0.18 11.64
C ALA A 211 -18.96 0.96 12.57
N ALA A 212 -18.44 2.05 12.00
CA ALA A 212 -18.09 3.26 12.74
C ALA A 212 -19.31 3.88 13.45
N GLU A 213 -20.42 4.03 12.73
CA GLU A 213 -21.67 4.58 13.27
C GLU A 213 -22.25 3.69 14.37
N ARG A 214 -22.25 2.35 14.19
CA ARG A 214 -22.65 1.41 15.25
C ARG A 214 -21.76 1.50 16.49
N ALA A 215 -20.47 1.79 16.31
CA ALA A 215 -19.51 1.98 17.39
C ALA A 215 -19.57 3.39 18.03
N GLY A 216 -20.56 4.21 17.66
CA GLY A 216 -20.77 5.54 18.21
C GLY A 216 -19.79 6.59 17.71
N ILE A 217 -19.10 6.35 16.59
CA ILE A 217 -18.12 7.29 16.03
C ILE A 217 -18.84 8.29 15.11
N ALA A 218 -18.83 9.57 15.51
CA ALA A 218 -19.38 10.65 14.70
C ALA A 218 -18.38 11.12 13.63
N LEU A 219 -18.74 11.01 12.35
CA LEU A 219 -17.87 11.40 11.22
C LEU A 219 -17.82 12.91 10.95
N ASN A 220 -18.63 13.70 11.65
CA ASN A 220 -18.65 15.16 11.63
C ASN A 220 -18.19 15.76 12.98
N GLY A 221 -17.60 14.94 13.85
CA GLY A 221 -17.14 15.34 15.17
C GLY A 221 -15.84 16.15 15.17
N PRO A 222 -15.46 16.73 16.32
CA PRO A 222 -14.17 17.40 16.48
C PRO A 222 -13.02 16.41 16.22
N ASN A 223 -11.91 16.90 15.66
CA ASN A 223 -10.72 16.12 15.31
C ASN A 223 -10.93 15.01 14.26
N VAL A 224 -12.05 15.02 13.55
CA VAL A 224 -12.23 14.24 12.32
C VAL A 224 -11.64 15.00 11.14
N THR A 225 -10.80 14.34 10.34
CA THR A 225 -10.14 14.96 9.19
C THR A 225 -10.47 14.17 7.93
N PRO A 226 -11.03 14.80 6.88
CA PRO A 226 -11.17 14.15 5.58
C PRO A 226 -9.82 13.64 5.09
N ILE A 227 -9.81 12.42 4.57
CA ILE A 227 -8.62 11.82 3.96
C ILE A 227 -8.80 11.73 2.45
N ARG A 228 -7.68 11.60 1.74
CA ARG A 228 -7.73 11.34 0.30
C ARG A 228 -8.55 10.07 0.05
N GLY A 229 -9.31 10.07 -1.04
CA GLY A 229 -10.10 8.90 -1.43
C GLY A 229 -9.27 7.62 -1.42
N ILE A 230 -9.86 6.56 -0.85
CA ILE A 230 -9.25 5.26 -0.68
C ILE A 230 -9.54 4.44 -1.93
N GLY A 231 -8.49 3.89 -2.53
CA GLY A 231 -8.55 2.99 -3.68
C GLY A 231 -8.38 1.53 -3.27
N GLY A 232 -8.54 0.63 -4.23
CA GLY A 232 -8.44 -0.81 -4.06
C GLY A 232 -8.94 -1.49 -5.33
N PHE A 233 -9.05 -2.82 -5.33
CA PHE A 233 -9.48 -3.54 -6.53
C PHE A 233 -10.78 -2.94 -7.13
N GLY A 234 -10.69 -2.48 -8.38
CA GLY A 234 -11.77 -1.80 -9.11
C GLY A 234 -11.31 -0.46 -9.72
N ARG A 235 -12.26 0.39 -10.12
CA ARG A 235 -11.99 1.65 -10.86
C ARG A 235 -12.32 2.92 -10.07
N ARG A 236 -12.98 2.78 -8.92
CA ARG A 236 -13.48 3.89 -8.11
C ARG A 236 -12.58 4.10 -6.89
N SER A 237 -12.67 5.30 -6.34
CA SER A 237 -12.11 5.63 -5.05
C SER A 237 -13.24 6.08 -4.14
N THR A 238 -13.20 5.66 -2.89
CA THR A 238 -14.23 5.95 -1.89
C THR A 238 -13.72 7.05 -0.96
N PRO A 239 -14.47 8.15 -0.75
CA PRO A 239 -14.13 9.15 0.27
C PRO A 239 -13.98 8.50 1.66
N GLY A 240 -13.27 9.18 2.54
CA GLY A 240 -13.13 8.70 3.91
C GLY A 240 -12.72 9.79 4.87
N TRP A 241 -12.62 9.39 6.14
CA TRP A 241 -12.24 10.24 7.25
C TRP A 241 -11.28 9.51 8.17
N ALA A 242 -10.26 10.23 8.64
CA ALA A 242 -9.51 9.80 9.80
C ALA A 242 -10.26 10.26 11.06
N VAL A 243 -10.57 9.32 11.95
CA VAL A 243 -11.40 9.55 13.14
C VAL A 243 -10.65 9.17 14.41
N PRO A 244 -10.81 9.91 15.52
CA PRO A 244 -10.35 9.47 16.83
C PRO A 244 -11.19 8.28 17.33
N VAL A 245 -10.55 7.34 18.01
CA VAL A 245 -11.18 6.15 18.59
C VAL A 245 -10.65 5.93 19.99
N GLU A 246 -11.54 5.77 20.97
CA GLU A 246 -11.16 5.63 22.38
C GLU A 246 -10.54 4.28 22.68
N SER A 247 -11.10 3.20 22.12
CA SER A 247 -10.54 1.85 22.28
C SER A 247 -10.81 0.96 21.07
N VAL A 248 -9.81 0.13 20.76
CA VAL A 248 -9.87 -0.96 19.79
C VAL A 248 -9.33 -2.20 20.48
N ALA A 249 -10.15 -3.24 20.66
CA ALA A 249 -9.70 -4.51 21.22
C ALA A 249 -9.78 -5.63 20.19
N ILE A 250 -8.71 -6.42 20.10
CA ILE A 250 -8.61 -7.61 19.25
C ILE A 250 -8.20 -8.75 20.18
N GLY A 251 -9.11 -9.70 20.41
CA GLY A 251 -8.87 -10.75 21.39
C GLY A 251 -8.53 -10.17 22.78
N ASP A 252 -7.39 -10.59 23.33
CA ASP A 252 -6.92 -10.18 24.65
C ASP A 252 -6.14 -8.85 24.64
N GLU A 253 -5.92 -8.24 23.49
CA GLU A 253 -5.25 -6.94 23.36
C GLU A 253 -6.26 -5.78 23.33
N THR A 254 -5.94 -4.67 24.01
CA THR A 254 -6.69 -3.42 23.89
C THR A 254 -5.77 -2.23 23.63
N ILE A 255 -6.06 -1.51 22.55
CA ILE A 255 -5.36 -0.31 22.09
C ILE A 255 -6.24 0.90 22.42
N LEU A 256 -5.70 1.87 23.16
CA LEU A 256 -6.44 3.05 23.60
C LEU A 256 -6.05 4.29 22.79
N LYS A 257 -6.98 5.24 22.69
CA LYS A 257 -6.75 6.60 22.15
C LYS A 257 -6.00 6.61 20.81
N THR A 258 -6.54 5.89 19.85
CA THR A 258 -5.94 5.76 18.52
C THR A 258 -6.74 6.53 17.46
N ARG A 259 -6.30 6.46 16.20
CA ARG A 259 -7.04 6.94 15.04
C ARG A 259 -7.23 5.82 14.04
N LEU A 260 -8.42 5.71 13.49
CA LEU A 260 -8.73 4.79 12.40
C LEU A 260 -9.17 5.57 11.16
N ASP A 261 -8.98 4.98 10.00
CA ASP A 261 -9.53 5.50 8.75
C ASP A 261 -10.89 4.83 8.49
N VAL A 262 -11.92 5.65 8.29
CA VAL A 262 -13.30 5.23 7.99
C VAL A 262 -13.61 5.55 6.54
N ILE A 263 -14.15 4.59 5.81
CA ILE A 263 -14.57 4.78 4.42
C ILE A 263 -16.06 5.10 4.32
N ASP A 264 -16.44 5.89 3.33
CA ASP A 264 -17.85 6.19 3.02
C ASP A 264 -18.54 5.02 2.32
N GLY A 265 -18.87 3.97 3.07
CA GLY A 265 -19.58 2.79 2.57
C GLY A 265 -19.11 1.49 3.22
N PRO A 266 -19.48 0.33 2.64
CA PRO A 266 -18.93 -0.97 3.03
C PRO A 266 -17.50 -1.14 2.51
N ILE A 267 -16.71 -2.03 3.15
CA ILE A 267 -15.34 -2.38 2.71
C ILE A 267 -15.33 -2.91 1.28
N THR A 268 -16.30 -3.74 0.93
CA THR A 268 -16.48 -4.26 -0.44
C THR A 268 -17.98 -4.38 -0.71
N ALA A 269 -18.38 -4.34 -1.98
CA ALA A 269 -19.76 -4.58 -2.37
C ALA A 269 -20.18 -6.07 -2.26
N SER A 270 -19.29 -6.94 -1.78
CA SER A 270 -19.61 -8.33 -1.43
C SER A 270 -20.64 -8.39 -0.30
N SER A 271 -21.59 -9.32 -0.38
CA SER A 271 -22.54 -9.59 0.71
C SER A 271 -21.87 -10.13 1.98
N ASN A 272 -20.66 -10.69 1.83
CA ASN A 272 -19.81 -11.15 2.93
C ASN A 272 -18.65 -10.18 3.18
N ALA A 273 -18.87 -8.87 3.05
CA ALA A 273 -17.83 -7.87 3.34
C ALA A 273 -17.57 -7.78 4.85
N PRO A 274 -16.30 -7.74 5.31
CA PRO A 274 -16.02 -7.49 6.71
C PRO A 274 -16.39 -6.05 7.09
N ASP A 275 -16.63 -5.82 8.37
CA ASP A 275 -16.86 -4.48 8.90
C ASP A 275 -15.57 -3.65 8.93
N MET A 276 -14.42 -4.31 9.09
CA MET A 276 -13.09 -3.72 9.22
C MET A 276 -12.00 -4.56 8.54
N LEU A 277 -11.06 -3.91 7.86
CA LEU A 277 -9.79 -4.51 7.46
C LEU A 277 -8.71 -4.16 8.50
N ILE A 278 -8.04 -5.18 9.02
CA ILE A 278 -6.85 -5.04 9.87
C ILE A 278 -5.64 -5.08 8.95
N GLY A 279 -5.11 -3.89 8.65
CA GLY A 279 -4.13 -3.68 7.59
C GLY A 279 -2.69 -3.98 7.98
N ALA A 280 -1.80 -3.80 7.01
CA ALA A 280 -0.35 -3.92 7.17
C ALA A 280 0.22 -2.99 8.26
N ASP A 281 -0.44 -1.88 8.57
CA ASP A 281 -0.06 -0.98 9.67
C ASP A 281 -0.20 -1.60 11.06
N TYR A 282 -1.24 -2.40 11.30
CA TYR A 282 -1.36 -3.21 12.50
C TYR A 282 -0.44 -4.43 12.43
N MET A 283 -0.42 -5.13 11.29
CA MET A 283 0.36 -6.36 11.12
C MET A 283 1.88 -6.13 11.19
N LEU A 284 2.38 -4.95 10.81
CA LEU A 284 3.80 -4.59 10.99
C LEU A 284 4.16 -4.35 12.46
N ALA A 285 3.19 -3.98 13.30
CA ALA A 285 3.41 -3.77 14.72
C ALA A 285 3.33 -5.08 15.54
N HIS A 286 3.00 -6.20 14.89
CA HIS A 286 2.74 -7.48 15.55
C HIS A 286 3.38 -8.66 14.83
N HIS A 287 3.65 -9.73 15.59
CA HIS A 287 3.94 -11.05 15.04
C HIS A 287 2.70 -11.90 15.24
N ILE A 288 2.12 -12.43 14.15
CA ILE A 288 0.80 -13.06 14.17
C ILE A 288 0.90 -14.49 13.64
N TYR A 289 0.39 -15.47 14.37
CA TYR A 289 0.24 -16.85 13.92
C TYR A 289 -1.25 -17.24 13.88
N VAL A 290 -1.71 -17.69 12.71
CA VAL A 290 -3.08 -18.14 12.48
C VAL A 290 -3.14 -19.67 12.58
N ALA A 291 -3.53 -20.18 13.75
CA ALA A 291 -3.67 -21.61 14.02
C ALA A 291 -5.07 -22.11 13.63
N ARG A 292 -5.23 -22.57 12.39
CA ARG A 292 -6.53 -22.99 11.84
C ARG A 292 -7.07 -24.22 12.54
N GLY A 293 -6.20 -25.20 12.80
CA GLY A 293 -6.58 -26.43 13.51
C GLY A 293 -7.12 -26.18 14.93
N GLN A 294 -6.64 -25.12 15.58
CA GLN A 294 -7.08 -24.71 16.92
C GLN A 294 -8.16 -23.63 16.91
N ARG A 295 -8.48 -23.08 15.74
CA ARG A 295 -9.40 -21.95 15.55
C ARG A 295 -9.03 -20.76 16.43
N ARG A 296 -7.74 -20.44 16.45
CA ARG A 296 -7.19 -19.40 17.32
C ARG A 296 -6.06 -18.67 16.61
N ILE A 297 -5.92 -17.39 16.90
CA ILE A 297 -4.78 -16.57 16.51
C ILE A 297 -3.94 -16.31 17.77
N TYR A 298 -2.62 -16.44 17.63
CA TYR A 298 -1.63 -16.10 18.64
C TYR A 298 -0.81 -14.93 18.14
N PHE A 299 -0.58 -13.92 18.96
CA PHE A 299 0.19 -12.77 18.51
C PHE A 299 0.91 -12.04 19.64
N THR A 300 1.99 -11.35 19.29
CA THR A 300 2.74 -10.47 20.20
C THR A 300 2.87 -9.09 19.59
N TYR A 301 2.94 -8.07 20.44
CA TYR A 301 3.35 -6.73 20.01
C TYR A 301 4.85 -6.70 19.77
N SER A 302 5.26 -6.31 18.56
CA SER A 302 6.66 -6.31 18.09
C SER A 302 7.30 -4.92 18.10
N GLY A 303 6.53 -3.87 18.43
CA GLY A 303 6.97 -2.47 18.41
C GLY A 303 6.43 -1.67 17.23
N GLY A 304 6.60 -0.35 17.27
CA GLY A 304 6.03 0.57 16.28
C GLY A 304 4.60 1.01 16.63
N LYS A 305 4.05 1.95 15.87
CA LYS A 305 2.69 2.47 16.15
C LYS A 305 1.64 1.67 15.36
N PRO A 306 0.77 0.89 16.02
CA PRO A 306 -0.37 0.28 15.34
C PRO A 306 -1.39 1.34 14.91
N PHE A 307 -2.18 1.03 13.89
CA PHE A 307 -3.23 1.90 13.34
C PHE A 307 -2.69 3.26 12.89
N ARG A 308 -2.03 3.25 11.73
CA ARG A 308 -1.58 4.48 11.10
C ARG A 308 -2.73 5.03 10.26
N SER A 309 -3.00 6.32 10.42
CA SER A 309 -4.10 6.98 9.72
C SER A 309 -3.59 7.91 8.63
N MET A 310 -4.22 7.88 7.45
CA MET A 310 -3.90 8.76 6.32
C MET A 310 -4.14 10.24 6.60
N GLY A 311 -4.92 10.57 7.63
CA GLY A 311 -5.16 11.95 8.07
C GLY A 311 -4.14 12.48 9.07
N SER A 312 -3.18 11.65 9.50
CA SER A 312 -2.07 12.14 10.31
C SER A 312 -1.10 12.92 9.40
N THR A 313 -0.95 14.22 9.65
CA THR A 313 0.10 15.01 9.00
C THR A 313 1.44 14.33 9.25
N PRO A 314 2.34 14.24 8.24
CA PRO A 314 3.72 13.86 8.50
C PRO A 314 4.25 14.90 9.49
N VAL A 315 4.54 14.47 10.72
CA VAL A 315 5.24 15.32 11.68
C VAL A 315 6.56 15.69 11.02
N PRO A 316 6.83 16.98 10.75
CA PRO A 316 8.13 17.39 10.27
C PRO A 316 9.18 16.93 11.28
N THR A 317 10.20 16.26 10.77
CA THR A 317 11.43 15.82 11.45
C THR A 317 11.77 16.58 12.74
N ALA A 318 11.22 16.14 13.87
CA ALA A 318 11.64 16.53 15.21
C ALA A 318 11.00 15.62 16.28
N SER A 319 11.31 14.32 16.24
CA SER A 319 11.70 13.54 17.43
C SER A 319 11.87 12.08 16.99
N ALA A 320 13.10 11.68 16.72
CA ALA A 320 13.46 10.29 16.92
C ALA A 320 13.22 9.99 18.41
N GLY A 321 12.35 9.03 18.70
CA GLY A 321 12.24 8.47 20.05
C GLY A 321 11.35 9.20 21.06
N ALA A 322 10.33 9.98 20.66
CA ALA A 322 9.26 10.27 21.62
C ALA A 322 8.55 8.94 21.95
N PRO A 323 8.51 8.50 23.22
CA PRO A 323 7.67 7.38 23.61
C PRO A 323 6.24 7.68 23.16
N LEU A 324 5.54 6.67 22.63
CA LEU A 324 4.09 6.75 22.55
C LEU A 324 3.57 7.20 23.93
N PRO A 325 2.52 8.04 24.01
CA PRO A 325 1.88 8.38 25.27
C PRO A 325 1.73 7.11 26.12
N ALA A 326 2.13 7.17 27.41
CA ALA A 326 2.26 6.01 28.31
C ALA A 326 0.95 5.20 28.50
N ASP A 327 -0.14 5.67 27.90
CA ASP A 327 -1.49 5.14 27.89
C ASP A 327 -1.86 4.34 26.61
N ILE A 328 -0.95 4.18 25.63
CA ILE A 328 -1.17 3.35 24.43
C ILE A 328 -0.20 2.15 24.46
N HIS A 329 -0.73 0.98 24.85
CA HIS A 329 -0.06 -0.31 25.13
C HIS A 329 0.80 -0.37 26.40
N ARG A 330 0.30 -1.10 27.40
CA ARG A 330 1.03 -1.43 28.65
C ARG A 330 2.02 -2.60 28.49
N VAL A 331 2.20 -3.15 27.29
CA VAL A 331 3.01 -4.34 27.05
C VAL A 331 4.28 -3.97 26.32
N ALA A 332 5.42 -4.34 26.89
CA ALA A 332 6.73 -4.14 26.26
C ALA A 332 6.82 -4.95 24.96
N PRO A 333 7.50 -4.43 23.92
CA PRO A 333 7.64 -5.15 22.66
C PRO A 333 8.43 -6.45 22.86
N VAL A 334 7.97 -7.52 22.22
CA VAL A 334 8.67 -8.79 22.13
C VAL A 334 9.67 -8.71 20.99
N THR A 335 10.94 -8.47 21.32
CA THR A 335 12.03 -8.25 20.34
C THR A 335 12.94 -9.46 20.13
N ASP A 336 12.59 -10.63 20.67
CA ASP A 336 13.44 -11.83 20.64
C ASP A 336 13.30 -12.63 19.34
N SER A 337 12.77 -12.02 18.28
CA SER A 337 12.81 -12.63 16.95
C SER A 337 14.27 -12.92 16.57
N ALA A 338 14.48 -14.03 15.85
CA ALA A 338 15.82 -14.45 15.47
C ALA A 338 16.55 -13.28 14.79
N ALA A 339 17.69 -12.86 15.37
CA ALA A 339 18.44 -11.74 14.83
C ALA A 339 18.82 -12.01 13.37
N PRO A 340 18.68 -11.04 12.45
CA PRO A 340 19.14 -11.18 11.08
C PRO A 340 20.61 -11.60 11.01
N LYS A 341 20.90 -12.58 10.15
CA LYS A 341 22.22 -13.16 9.95
C LYS A 341 22.75 -12.90 8.55
N THR A 342 21.86 -12.86 7.56
CA THR A 342 22.22 -12.65 6.15
C THR A 342 21.98 -11.21 5.71
N ALA A 343 22.67 -10.78 4.66
CA ALA A 343 22.49 -9.44 4.10
C ALA A 343 21.02 -9.16 3.74
N ASP A 344 20.36 -10.13 3.10
CA ASP A 344 18.95 -10.02 2.73
C ASP A 344 18.01 -9.94 3.93
N GLU A 345 18.28 -10.67 5.03
CA GLU A 345 17.48 -10.55 6.26
C GLU A 345 17.59 -9.15 6.87
N PHE A 346 18.80 -8.59 6.91
CA PHE A 346 18.98 -7.20 7.34
C PHE A 346 18.23 -6.24 6.43
N ALA A 347 18.34 -6.38 5.11
CA ALA A 347 17.65 -5.53 4.15
C ALA A 347 16.12 -5.64 4.25
N ARG A 348 15.57 -6.84 4.46
CA ARG A 348 14.13 -7.04 4.67
C ARG A 348 13.64 -6.37 5.93
N ARG A 349 14.34 -6.53 7.06
CA ARG A 349 14.02 -5.81 8.30
C ARG A 349 14.12 -4.29 8.13
N ALA A 350 15.12 -3.82 7.38
CA ALA A 350 15.23 -2.40 7.05
C ALA A 350 14.03 -1.89 6.25
N SER A 351 13.53 -2.67 5.28
CA SER A 351 12.33 -2.31 4.51
C SER A 351 11.10 -2.13 5.40
N ALA A 352 10.91 -3.01 6.40
CA ALA A 352 9.84 -2.87 7.38
C ALA A 352 10.01 -1.64 8.28
N ARG A 353 11.25 -1.35 8.71
CA ARG A 353 11.57 -0.13 9.45
C ARG A 353 11.34 1.14 8.64
N ILE A 354 11.68 1.16 7.35
CA ILE A 354 11.36 2.26 6.43
C ILE A 354 9.84 2.43 6.34
N ALA A 355 9.10 1.34 6.17
CA ALA A 355 7.64 1.36 6.15
C ALA A 355 7.08 2.00 7.43
N GLN A 356 7.62 1.66 8.60
CA GLN A 356 7.27 2.22 9.91
C GLN A 356 7.84 3.63 10.20
N HIS A 357 8.64 4.21 9.29
CA HIS A 357 9.39 5.47 9.47
C HIS A 357 10.47 5.43 10.57
N ALA A 358 10.93 4.24 10.95
CA ALA A 358 12.06 4.03 11.86
C ALA A 358 13.41 4.13 11.12
N PHE A 359 13.69 5.30 10.53
CA PHE A 359 14.83 5.49 9.63
C PHE A 359 16.21 5.20 10.24
N PRO A 360 16.53 5.58 11.49
CA PRO A 360 17.84 5.26 12.08
C PRO A 360 18.11 3.75 12.11
N GLY A 361 17.17 2.95 12.60
CA GLY A 361 17.32 1.49 12.61
C GLY A 361 17.33 0.87 11.21
N ALA A 362 16.66 1.47 10.23
CA ALA A 362 16.77 1.03 8.84
C ALA A 362 18.17 1.28 8.27
N ILE A 363 18.78 2.43 8.57
CA ILE A 363 20.14 2.78 8.15
C ILE A 363 21.15 1.81 8.76
N ASP A 364 21.01 1.45 10.05
CA ASP A 364 21.89 0.49 10.71
C ASP A 364 21.81 -0.89 10.05
N ASP A 365 20.59 -1.36 9.78
CA ASP A 365 20.37 -2.64 9.11
C ASP A 365 20.95 -2.65 7.69
N LEU A 366 20.70 -1.60 6.90
CA LEU A 366 21.22 -1.52 5.54
C LEU A 366 22.74 -1.37 5.52
N THR A 367 23.32 -0.71 6.52
CA THR A 367 24.78 -0.64 6.67
C THR A 367 25.36 -2.02 6.95
N ARG A 368 24.69 -2.82 7.78
CA ARG A 368 25.09 -4.21 8.00
C ARG A 368 24.89 -5.07 6.75
N ALA A 369 23.78 -4.91 6.02
CA ALA A 369 23.52 -5.60 4.77
C ALA A 369 24.62 -5.30 3.72
N ILE A 370 24.95 -4.02 3.53
CA ILE A 370 26.03 -3.56 2.62
C ILE A 370 27.39 -4.10 3.05
N THR A 371 27.66 -4.21 4.35
CA THR A 371 28.91 -4.80 4.84
C THR A 371 29.02 -6.27 4.49
N LEU A 372 27.90 -7.00 4.49
CA LEU A 372 27.85 -8.43 4.18
C LEU A 372 27.83 -8.71 2.67
N ALA A 373 27.19 -7.86 1.87
CA ALA A 373 27.12 -7.98 0.42
C ALA A 373 27.20 -6.57 -0.24
N PRO A 374 28.42 -6.08 -0.52
CA PRO A 374 28.68 -4.70 -0.97
C PRO A 374 28.42 -4.44 -2.46
N ASP A 375 27.98 -5.45 -3.20
CA ASP A 375 27.67 -5.44 -4.63
C ASP A 375 26.16 -5.40 -4.94
N HIS A 376 25.31 -5.34 -3.91
CA HIS A 376 23.86 -5.20 -4.07
C HIS A 376 23.43 -3.74 -4.18
N ALA A 377 23.09 -3.32 -5.40
CA ALA A 377 22.63 -1.95 -5.68
C ALA A 377 21.38 -1.55 -4.88
N GLU A 378 20.45 -2.48 -4.64
CA GLU A 378 19.22 -2.19 -3.88
C GLU A 378 19.48 -1.72 -2.44
N TYR A 379 20.53 -2.21 -1.77
CA TYR A 379 20.77 -1.84 -0.38
C TYR A 379 21.23 -0.38 -0.27
N TYR A 380 22.08 0.05 -1.19
CA TYR A 380 22.47 1.46 -1.30
C TYR A 380 21.26 2.34 -1.66
N ARG A 381 20.42 1.90 -2.61
CA ARG A 381 19.18 2.61 -2.94
C ARG A 381 18.29 2.81 -1.71
N ASP A 382 18.01 1.75 -0.99
CA ASP A 382 17.07 1.77 0.13
C ASP A 382 17.65 2.57 1.30
N ARG A 383 18.98 2.56 1.48
CA ARG A 383 19.66 3.39 2.49
C ARG A 383 19.67 4.86 2.11
N ALA A 384 19.83 5.18 0.83
CA ALA A 384 19.67 6.54 0.33
C ALA A 384 18.26 7.08 0.55
N LEU A 385 17.23 6.25 0.35
CA LEU A 385 15.84 6.64 0.64
C LEU A 385 15.64 6.93 2.14
N ALA A 386 16.22 6.10 3.02
CA ALA A 386 16.19 6.33 4.47
C ALA A 386 16.95 7.62 4.86
N TYR A 387 18.15 7.86 4.30
CA TYR A 387 18.90 9.10 4.50
C TYR A 387 18.13 10.33 4.02
N GLN A 388 17.49 10.24 2.85
CA GLN A 388 16.69 11.33 2.30
C GLN A 388 15.51 11.67 3.22
N ALA A 389 14.81 10.67 3.75
CA ALA A 389 13.72 10.87 4.70
C ALA A 389 14.22 11.47 6.03
N GLY A 390 15.44 11.14 6.44
CA GLY A 390 16.14 11.73 7.58
C GLY A 390 16.83 13.07 7.30
N GLY A 391 16.68 13.65 6.10
CA GLY A 391 17.29 14.94 5.72
C GLY A 391 18.79 14.90 5.36
N GLN A 392 19.42 13.73 5.37
CA GLN A 392 20.85 13.52 5.14
C GLN A 392 21.19 13.43 3.64
N ARG A 393 20.97 14.53 2.92
CA ARG A 393 21.02 14.58 1.44
C ARG A 393 22.36 14.18 0.85
N GLY A 394 23.47 14.59 1.47
CA GLY A 394 24.81 14.25 1.00
C GLY A 394 25.08 12.75 0.99
N LEU A 395 24.69 12.06 2.08
CA LEU A 395 24.83 10.60 2.19
C LEU A 395 23.91 9.87 1.21
N ALA A 396 22.68 10.36 1.03
CA ALA A 396 21.77 9.82 0.02
C ALA A 396 22.36 9.89 -1.39
N ARG A 397 23.01 11.01 -1.76
CA ARG A 397 23.68 11.14 -3.07
C ARG A 397 24.81 10.13 -3.23
N THR A 398 25.69 10.00 -2.23
CA THR A 398 26.79 9.04 -2.26
C THR A 398 26.30 7.60 -2.47
N ASP A 399 25.24 7.21 -1.76
CA ASP A 399 24.66 5.88 -1.91
C ASP A 399 24.02 5.67 -3.28
N ILE A 400 23.31 6.67 -3.84
CA ILE A 400 22.75 6.57 -5.19
C ILE A 400 23.85 6.49 -6.27
N GLU A 401 24.94 7.25 -6.11
CA GLU A 401 26.10 7.15 -6.99
C GLU A 401 26.71 5.74 -6.94
N ARG A 402 26.86 5.16 -5.74
CA ARG A 402 27.35 3.80 -5.58
C ARG A 402 26.40 2.76 -6.17
N ALA A 403 25.09 2.91 -5.96
CA ALA A 403 24.08 2.04 -6.54
C ALA A 403 24.13 2.05 -8.08
N LEU A 404 24.32 3.23 -8.69
CA LEU A 404 24.45 3.38 -10.14
C LEU A 404 25.79 2.85 -10.70
N GLN A 405 26.84 2.76 -9.89
CA GLN A 405 28.06 2.05 -10.31
C GLN A 405 27.81 0.54 -10.45
N LEU A 406 26.94 -0.01 -9.60
CA LEU A 406 26.57 -1.43 -9.62
C LEU A 406 25.49 -1.73 -10.67
N ALA A 407 24.53 -0.82 -10.84
CA ALA A 407 23.41 -0.95 -11.78
C ALA A 407 23.22 0.33 -12.62
N PRO A 408 24.09 0.59 -13.62
CA PRO A 408 24.13 1.86 -14.35
C PRO A 408 22.89 2.16 -15.19
N ASN A 409 22.13 1.13 -15.56
CA ASN A 409 20.93 1.24 -16.39
C ASN A 409 19.64 1.04 -15.58
N ASP A 410 19.67 1.12 -14.25
CA ASP A 410 18.45 1.03 -13.44
C ASP A 410 17.65 2.35 -13.54
N GLY A 411 16.48 2.29 -14.16
CA GLY A 411 15.62 3.46 -14.38
C GLY A 411 15.14 4.13 -13.09
N ALA A 412 14.94 3.37 -12.01
CA ALA A 412 14.52 3.94 -10.72
C ALA A 412 15.67 4.71 -10.06
N LEU A 413 16.90 4.16 -10.11
CA LEU A 413 18.10 4.84 -9.61
C LEU A 413 18.40 6.13 -10.39
N LEU A 414 18.34 6.07 -11.72
CA LEU A 414 18.53 7.22 -12.59
C LEU A 414 17.50 8.32 -12.28
N ARG A 415 16.22 7.94 -12.12
CA ARG A 415 15.15 8.87 -11.72
C ARG A 415 15.42 9.50 -10.35
N ILE A 416 15.89 8.73 -9.36
CA ILE A 416 16.23 9.27 -8.04
C ILE A 416 17.40 10.26 -8.14
N ARG A 417 18.47 9.92 -8.88
CA ARG A 417 19.60 10.83 -9.10
C ARG A 417 19.18 12.12 -9.79
N ALA A 418 18.30 12.04 -10.79
CA ALA A 418 17.77 13.20 -11.47
C ALA A 418 17.05 14.17 -10.51
N ILE A 419 16.24 13.64 -9.58
CA ILE A 419 15.55 14.45 -8.56
C ILE A 419 16.56 15.13 -7.62
N LEU A 420 17.63 14.43 -7.23
CA LEU A 420 18.70 15.01 -6.41
C LEU A 420 19.41 16.15 -7.16
N ARG A 421 19.81 15.92 -8.41
CA ARG A 421 20.46 16.92 -9.27
C ARG A 421 19.59 18.15 -9.51
N MET A 422 18.29 17.98 -9.73
CA MET A 422 17.36 19.12 -9.83
C MET A 422 17.37 20.00 -8.58
N ARG A 423 17.39 19.39 -7.39
CA ARG A 423 17.44 20.14 -6.12
C ARG A 423 18.76 20.85 -5.93
N GLU A 424 19.83 20.31 -6.51
CA GLU A 424 21.18 20.91 -6.56
C GLU A 424 21.32 21.94 -7.70
N ARG A 425 20.23 22.22 -8.44
CA ARG A 425 20.19 23.13 -9.60
C ARG A 425 21.01 22.65 -10.82
N ASP A 426 21.38 21.38 -10.87
CA ASP A 426 21.96 20.73 -12.06
C ASP A 426 20.84 20.21 -12.98
N SER A 427 20.22 21.13 -13.72
CA SER A 427 19.13 20.80 -14.65
C SER A 427 19.62 19.98 -15.85
N VAL A 428 20.88 20.16 -16.29
CA VAL A 428 21.44 19.45 -17.45
C VAL A 428 21.67 17.98 -17.10
N GLY A 429 22.34 17.71 -15.98
CA GLY A 429 22.54 16.34 -15.49
C GLY A 429 21.24 15.67 -15.08
N ALA A 430 20.29 16.41 -14.50
CA ALA A 430 18.96 15.89 -14.21
C ALA A 430 18.19 15.49 -15.48
N LEU A 431 18.27 16.28 -16.55
CA LEU A 431 17.64 15.93 -17.83
C LEU A 431 18.27 14.70 -18.47
N ALA A 432 19.61 14.61 -18.47
CA ALA A 432 20.30 13.42 -18.97
C ALA A 432 19.88 12.15 -18.21
N ASP A 433 19.70 12.24 -16.89
CA ASP A 433 19.25 11.12 -16.06
C ASP A 433 17.77 10.79 -16.27
N ALA A 434 16.90 11.80 -16.42
CA ALA A 434 15.49 11.59 -16.75
C ALA A 434 15.34 10.83 -18.08
N ASP A 435 16.17 11.18 -19.05
CA ASP A 435 16.19 10.56 -20.37
C ASP A 435 16.71 9.13 -20.33
N ALA A 436 17.77 8.88 -19.55
CA ALA A 436 18.27 7.55 -19.32
C ALA A 436 17.25 6.69 -18.58
N ALA A 437 16.56 7.25 -17.57
CA ALA A 437 15.50 6.57 -16.84
C ALA A 437 14.33 6.19 -17.77
N ALA A 438 13.92 7.09 -18.65
CA ALA A 438 12.88 6.81 -19.65
C ALA A 438 13.29 5.68 -20.60
N ARG A 439 14.55 5.62 -21.06
CA ARG A 439 15.03 4.52 -21.91
C ARG A 439 15.11 3.18 -21.17
N ALA A 440 15.43 3.20 -19.89
CA ALA A 440 15.55 2.02 -19.05
C ALA A 440 14.21 1.45 -18.55
N THR A 441 13.11 2.18 -18.73
CA THR A 441 11.79 1.81 -18.21
C THR A 441 10.90 1.31 -19.36
N PRO A 442 10.13 0.21 -19.19
CA PRO A 442 9.19 -0.23 -20.21
C PRO A 442 8.16 0.86 -20.55
N ALA A 443 7.91 1.11 -21.84
CA ALA A 443 7.08 2.22 -22.32
C ALA A 443 5.64 2.23 -21.78
N THR A 444 5.10 1.07 -21.42
CA THR A 444 3.77 0.92 -20.84
C THR A 444 3.76 0.97 -19.31
N SER A 445 4.92 1.01 -18.64
CA SER A 445 5.00 0.95 -17.18
C SER A 445 4.42 2.20 -16.51
N LEU A 446 3.72 2.02 -15.39
CA LEU A 446 3.26 3.13 -14.54
C LEU A 446 4.42 3.98 -13.97
N GLU A 447 5.64 3.44 -13.93
CA GLU A 447 6.86 4.17 -13.55
C GLU A 447 7.24 5.29 -14.52
N MET A 448 6.63 5.32 -15.71
CA MET A 448 6.80 6.43 -16.65
C MET A 448 6.16 7.73 -16.16
N LEU A 449 5.14 7.67 -15.31
CA LEU A 449 4.48 8.89 -14.83
C LEU A 449 5.39 9.80 -13.98
N PRO A 450 6.12 9.30 -12.96
CA PRO A 450 7.07 10.15 -12.24
C PRO A 450 8.23 10.63 -13.13
N ILE A 451 8.61 9.90 -14.20
CA ILE A 451 9.60 10.35 -15.19
C ILE A 451 9.04 11.46 -16.09
N ALA A 452 7.81 11.33 -16.57
CA ALA A 452 7.12 12.36 -17.35
C ALA A 452 6.98 13.65 -16.53
N SER A 453 6.60 13.52 -15.25
CA SER A 453 6.51 14.66 -14.33
C SER A 453 7.87 15.36 -14.15
N LEU A 454 8.96 14.59 -14.11
CA LEU A 454 10.32 15.12 -14.03
C LEU A 454 10.71 15.87 -15.31
N LEU A 455 10.45 15.30 -16.49
CA LEU A 455 10.67 15.94 -17.79
C LEU A 455 9.88 17.24 -17.92
N ALA A 456 8.61 17.26 -17.51
CA ALA A 456 7.82 18.49 -17.51
C ALA A 456 8.43 19.58 -16.60
N ARG A 457 8.96 19.21 -15.43
CA ARG A 457 9.66 20.15 -14.53
C ARG A 457 11.01 20.61 -15.07
N LEU A 458 11.62 19.85 -15.98
CA LEU A 458 12.84 20.18 -16.70
C LEU A 458 12.57 20.87 -18.05
N ASP A 459 11.37 21.43 -18.23
CA ASP A 459 10.98 22.19 -19.42
C ASP A 459 10.98 21.33 -20.71
N GLN A 460 10.51 20.09 -20.59
CA GLN A 460 10.36 19.15 -21.71
C GLN A 460 8.91 18.62 -21.82
N PRO A 461 7.91 19.49 -22.02
CA PRO A 461 6.50 19.09 -21.95
C PRO A 461 6.07 18.13 -23.07
N ASP A 462 6.52 18.34 -24.31
CA ASP A 462 6.16 17.46 -25.44
C ASP A 462 6.61 16.02 -25.21
N ARG A 463 7.83 15.87 -24.69
CA ARG A 463 8.43 14.58 -24.36
C ARG A 463 7.72 13.91 -23.19
N ALA A 464 7.35 14.69 -22.18
CA ALA A 464 6.57 14.20 -21.05
C ALA A 464 5.18 13.71 -21.49
N VAL A 465 4.49 14.45 -22.37
CA VAL A 465 3.18 14.06 -22.93
C VAL A 465 3.30 12.80 -23.77
N ALA A 466 4.32 12.72 -24.63
CA ALA A 466 4.59 11.54 -25.47
C ALA A 466 4.84 10.28 -24.61
N LEU A 467 5.58 10.42 -23.50
CA LEU A 467 5.87 9.32 -22.59
C LEU A 467 4.60 8.74 -21.94
N LEU A 468 3.59 9.57 -21.68
CA LEU A 468 2.33 9.13 -21.07
C LEU A 468 1.37 8.45 -22.06
N GLY A 469 1.56 8.61 -23.37
CA GLY A 469 0.68 8.05 -24.39
C GLY A 469 0.53 6.52 -24.31
N PRO A 470 1.61 5.75 -24.43
CA PRO A 470 1.56 4.28 -24.35
C PRO A 470 1.07 3.76 -22.99
N VAL A 471 1.41 4.45 -21.90
CA VAL A 471 0.93 4.13 -20.54
C VAL A 471 -0.59 4.28 -20.49
N ILE A 472 -1.13 5.42 -20.91
CA ILE A 472 -2.58 5.63 -20.93
C ILE A 472 -3.27 4.58 -21.79
N ALA A 473 -2.73 4.27 -22.98
CA ALA A 473 -3.31 3.28 -23.87
C ALA A 473 -3.37 1.86 -23.27
N SER A 474 -2.37 1.46 -22.48
CA SER A 474 -2.29 0.13 -21.86
C SER A 474 -3.04 0.03 -20.52
N HIS A 475 -3.41 1.16 -19.92
CA HIS A 475 -4.02 1.26 -18.59
C HIS A 475 -5.46 1.82 -18.63
N GLN A 476 -6.24 1.53 -19.68
CA GLN A 476 -7.61 2.08 -19.84
C GLN A 476 -8.61 1.61 -18.78
N GLU A 477 -8.34 0.46 -18.15
CA GLU A 477 -9.20 -0.11 -17.10
C GLU A 477 -8.59 0.07 -15.71
N ASP A 478 -7.55 0.88 -15.62
CA ASP A 478 -6.81 1.06 -14.39
C ASP A 478 -7.39 2.15 -13.50
N SER A 479 -7.41 1.90 -12.19
CA SER A 479 -7.64 2.91 -11.15
C SER A 479 -6.68 4.09 -11.27
N ALA A 480 -5.50 3.88 -11.85
CA ALA A 480 -4.49 4.90 -12.11
C ALA A 480 -4.85 5.81 -13.31
N LEU A 481 -5.79 5.42 -14.18
CA LEU A 481 -6.12 6.17 -15.40
C LEU A 481 -6.51 7.62 -15.14
N PRO A 482 -7.40 7.96 -14.18
CA PRO A 482 -7.79 9.35 -13.95
C PRO A 482 -6.58 10.23 -13.57
N ARG A 483 -5.63 9.68 -12.81
CA ARG A 483 -4.39 10.37 -12.46
C ARG A 483 -3.45 10.51 -13.65
N LEU A 484 -3.32 9.50 -14.51
CA LEU A 484 -2.51 9.57 -15.73
C LEU A 484 -3.06 10.63 -16.70
N LEU A 485 -4.38 10.61 -16.94
CA LEU A 485 -5.08 11.61 -17.75
C LEU A 485 -4.88 13.01 -17.15
N ASN A 486 -5.10 13.18 -15.85
CA ASN A 486 -4.93 14.48 -15.23
C ASN A 486 -3.48 14.98 -15.29
N ALA A 487 -2.49 14.09 -15.11
CA ALA A 487 -1.09 14.48 -15.24
C ALA A 487 -0.77 14.97 -16.66
N ARG A 488 -1.26 14.27 -17.69
CA ARG A 488 -1.09 14.70 -19.09
C ARG A 488 -1.81 16.01 -19.38
N CYS A 489 -3.03 16.18 -18.84
CA CYS A 489 -3.76 17.45 -18.89
C CYS A 489 -2.94 18.58 -18.25
N TRP A 490 -2.47 18.39 -17.02
CA TRP A 490 -1.70 19.39 -16.29
C TRP A 490 -0.44 19.82 -17.05
N ILE A 491 0.32 18.86 -17.58
CA ILE A 491 1.53 19.14 -18.37
C ILE A 491 1.18 19.97 -19.62
N ARG A 492 0.14 19.57 -20.35
CA ARG A 492 -0.36 20.33 -21.52
C ARG A 492 -0.82 21.74 -21.14
N ALA A 493 -1.56 21.87 -20.04
CA ALA A 493 -2.07 23.13 -19.53
C ALA A 493 -0.94 24.07 -19.09
N GLN A 494 0.10 23.56 -18.41
CA GLN A 494 1.27 24.35 -18.01
C GLN A 494 2.10 24.81 -19.21
N ALA A 495 2.22 23.97 -20.26
CA ALA A 495 2.97 24.32 -21.46
C ALA A 495 2.16 25.14 -22.47
N GLY A 496 0.82 25.10 -22.42
CA GLY A 496 -0.04 25.79 -23.36
C GLY A 496 -0.21 25.06 -24.68
N ILE A 497 0.06 23.76 -24.69
CA ILE A 497 0.03 22.91 -25.88
C ILE A 497 -1.23 22.04 -25.86
N ASP A 498 -1.80 21.77 -27.03
CA ASP A 498 -2.97 20.90 -27.21
C ASP A 498 -4.12 21.14 -26.20
N LEU A 499 -4.50 22.39 -25.96
CA LEU A 499 -5.45 22.74 -24.88
C LEU A 499 -6.81 22.02 -25.01
N ASP A 500 -7.25 21.69 -26.23
CA ASP A 500 -8.46 20.88 -26.44
C ASP A 500 -8.27 19.43 -25.97
N ALA A 501 -7.12 18.81 -26.25
CA ALA A 501 -6.81 17.47 -25.76
C ALA A 501 -6.56 17.48 -24.24
N ALA A 502 -6.00 18.56 -23.70
CA ALA A 502 -5.88 18.75 -22.26
C ALA A 502 -7.27 18.80 -21.59
N LEU A 503 -8.22 19.53 -22.19
CA LEU A 503 -9.58 19.64 -21.70
C LEU A 503 -10.30 18.27 -21.72
N ASP A 504 -10.12 17.48 -22.78
CA ASP A 504 -10.63 16.10 -22.84
C ASP A 504 -10.06 15.25 -21.71
N ASP A 505 -8.74 15.27 -21.52
CA ASP A 505 -8.04 14.48 -20.50
C ASP A 505 -8.56 14.77 -19.08
N CYS A 506 -8.60 16.04 -18.64
CA CYS A 506 -9.13 16.36 -17.31
C CYS A 506 -10.64 16.11 -17.19
N SER A 507 -11.42 16.29 -18.26
CA SER A 507 -12.85 16.04 -18.23
C SER A 507 -13.14 14.54 -18.08
N ARG A 508 -12.36 13.69 -18.75
CA ARG A 508 -12.41 12.23 -18.57
C ARG A 508 -11.94 11.82 -17.18
N ALA A 509 -10.90 12.45 -16.65
CA ALA A 509 -10.45 12.21 -15.28
C ALA A 509 -11.55 12.53 -14.25
N LEU A 510 -12.20 13.70 -14.36
CA LEU A 510 -13.32 14.11 -13.52
C LEU A 510 -14.53 13.17 -13.66
N LYS A 511 -14.86 12.75 -14.89
CA LYS A 511 -15.96 11.81 -15.15
C LYS A 511 -15.72 10.46 -14.47
N ARG A 512 -14.46 10.00 -14.40
CA ARG A 512 -14.10 8.69 -13.84
C ARG A 512 -13.94 8.69 -12.33
N ALA A 513 -13.35 9.73 -11.75
CA ALA A 513 -12.96 9.78 -10.34
C ALA A 513 -13.72 10.82 -9.49
N GLY A 514 -14.69 11.50 -10.09
CA GLY A 514 -15.44 12.58 -9.45
C GLY A 514 -14.66 13.90 -9.39
N LYS A 515 -15.25 14.88 -8.69
CA LYS A 515 -14.74 16.25 -8.52
C LYS A 515 -13.54 16.31 -7.56
N GLN A 516 -12.42 15.69 -7.93
CA GLN A 516 -11.18 15.81 -7.17
C GLN A 516 -10.61 17.23 -7.31
N PRO A 517 -10.13 17.88 -6.23
CA PRO A 517 -9.67 19.27 -6.30
C PRO A 517 -8.56 19.49 -7.31
N MET A 518 -7.58 18.57 -7.37
CA MET A 518 -6.47 18.63 -8.33
C MET A 518 -6.92 18.51 -9.81
N PHE A 519 -8.07 17.86 -10.07
CA PHE A 519 -8.59 17.69 -11.44
C PHE A 519 -9.37 18.91 -11.89
N LEU A 520 -10.12 19.51 -10.97
CA LEU A 520 -10.77 20.81 -11.17
C LEU A 520 -9.71 21.91 -11.39
N ASP A 521 -8.67 21.94 -10.56
CA ASP A 521 -7.53 22.87 -10.70
C ASP A 521 -6.88 22.77 -12.10
N SER A 522 -6.60 21.55 -12.56
CA SER A 522 -6.01 21.32 -13.88
C SER A 522 -6.94 21.80 -15.00
N ARG A 523 -8.25 21.52 -14.91
CA ARG A 523 -9.23 21.96 -15.92
C ARG A 523 -9.43 23.48 -15.91
N GLY A 524 -9.44 24.10 -14.73
CA GLY A 524 -9.50 25.55 -14.57
C GLY A 524 -8.32 26.25 -15.24
N LEU A 525 -7.10 25.69 -15.13
CA LEU A 525 -5.93 26.21 -15.84
C LEU A 525 -6.09 26.08 -17.36
N VAL A 526 -6.60 24.95 -17.85
CA VAL A 526 -6.88 24.77 -19.29
C VAL A 526 -7.88 25.83 -19.78
N GLN A 527 -8.99 26.02 -19.08
CA GLN A 527 -10.02 27.00 -19.45
C GLN A 527 -9.48 28.43 -19.45
N LEU A 528 -8.71 28.80 -18.41
CA LEU A 528 -8.06 30.10 -18.34
C LEU A 528 -7.16 30.36 -19.56
N ARG A 529 -6.34 29.37 -19.94
CA ARG A 529 -5.47 29.49 -21.12
C ARG A 529 -6.21 29.45 -22.45
N LYS A 530 -7.40 28.85 -22.48
CA LYS A 530 -8.31 28.92 -23.64
C LYS A 530 -9.05 30.25 -23.73
N GLY A 531 -8.86 31.17 -22.78
CA GLY A 531 -9.55 32.46 -22.76
C GLY A 531 -10.98 32.39 -22.23
N ASP A 532 -11.34 31.35 -21.47
CA ASP A 532 -12.62 31.23 -20.77
C ASP A 532 -12.44 31.42 -19.26
N PRO A 533 -12.25 32.66 -18.78
CA PRO A 533 -12.07 32.94 -17.36
C PRO A 533 -13.33 32.63 -16.52
N THR A 534 -14.52 32.66 -17.13
CA THR A 534 -15.77 32.33 -16.43
C THR A 534 -15.82 30.86 -16.05
N ALA A 535 -15.55 29.96 -17.01
CA ALA A 535 -15.45 28.54 -16.72
C ALA A 535 -14.31 28.26 -15.73
N ALA A 536 -13.16 28.91 -15.91
CA ALA A 536 -12.01 28.75 -15.02
C ALA A 536 -12.36 29.08 -13.56
N ILE A 537 -13.04 30.20 -13.31
CA ILE A 537 -13.51 30.58 -11.96
C ILE A 537 -14.42 29.49 -11.39
N ALA A 538 -15.36 28.95 -12.17
CA ALA A 538 -16.27 27.91 -11.70
C ALA A 538 -15.54 26.64 -11.25
N ASP A 539 -14.50 26.22 -11.98
CA ASP A 539 -13.67 25.08 -11.60
C ASP A 539 -12.80 25.37 -10.37
N TYR A 540 -12.18 26.55 -10.30
CA TYR A 540 -11.40 26.93 -9.14
C TYR A 540 -12.26 27.10 -7.88
N ASP A 541 -13.48 27.64 -8.00
CA ASP A 541 -14.43 27.74 -6.89
C ASP A 541 -14.83 26.35 -6.40
N ALA A 542 -15.11 25.42 -7.31
CA ALA A 542 -15.40 24.04 -6.94
C ALA A 542 -14.20 23.35 -6.26
N ALA A 543 -12.97 23.62 -6.72
CA ALA A 543 -11.76 23.09 -6.10
C ALA A 543 -11.53 23.66 -4.69
N LEU A 544 -11.67 24.98 -4.53
CA LEU A 544 -11.46 25.71 -3.29
C LEU A 544 -12.56 25.46 -2.26
N ALA A 545 -13.78 25.13 -2.69
CA ALA A 545 -14.84 24.66 -1.81
C ALA A 545 -14.49 23.34 -1.12
N ILE A 546 -13.69 22.47 -1.77
CA ILE A 546 -13.23 21.19 -1.21
C ILE A 546 -11.94 21.37 -0.42
N ASN A 547 -10.97 22.13 -0.96
CA ASN A 547 -9.73 22.44 -0.27
C ASN A 547 -9.39 23.94 -0.42
N PRO A 548 -9.68 24.77 0.60
CA PRO A 548 -9.42 26.21 0.54
C PRO A 548 -7.94 26.61 0.47
N LYS A 549 -7.01 25.69 0.71
CA LYS A 549 -5.55 25.95 0.77
C LYS A 549 -4.80 25.57 -0.51
N LEU A 550 -5.49 25.53 -1.65
CA LEU A 550 -4.87 25.28 -2.95
C LEU A 550 -4.31 26.58 -3.54
N ALA A 551 -3.01 26.80 -3.36
CA ALA A 551 -2.35 28.02 -3.84
C ALA A 551 -2.50 28.22 -5.36
N TRP A 552 -2.33 27.17 -6.17
CA TRP A 552 -2.52 27.25 -7.63
C TRP A 552 -3.96 27.59 -8.04
N SER A 553 -4.96 27.03 -7.35
CA SER A 553 -6.36 27.35 -7.62
C SER A 553 -6.71 28.79 -7.25
N LEU A 554 -6.18 29.30 -6.12
CA LEU A 554 -6.32 30.71 -5.75
C LEU A 554 -5.64 31.61 -6.78
N TYR A 555 -4.40 31.31 -7.16
CA TYR A 555 -3.66 32.12 -8.13
C TYR A 555 -4.35 32.14 -9.49
N GLY A 556 -4.76 30.98 -10.00
CA GLY A 556 -5.49 30.85 -11.27
C GLY A 556 -6.85 31.55 -11.24
N ARG A 557 -7.61 31.44 -10.14
CA ARG A 557 -8.87 32.18 -9.96
C ARG A 557 -8.62 33.69 -9.94
N GLY A 558 -7.54 34.12 -9.30
CA GLY A 558 -7.14 35.52 -9.28
C GLY A 558 -6.85 36.08 -10.67
N LEU A 559 -6.09 35.34 -11.49
CA LEU A 559 -5.87 35.70 -12.90
C LEU A 559 -7.18 35.76 -13.70
N ALA A 560 -8.05 34.76 -13.54
CA ALA A 560 -9.33 34.71 -14.23
C ALA A 560 -10.25 35.90 -13.83
N LYS A 561 -10.28 36.27 -12.55
CA LYS A 561 -11.03 37.45 -12.05
C LYS A 561 -10.48 38.75 -12.60
N ILE A 562 -9.16 38.92 -12.66
CA ILE A 562 -8.51 40.08 -13.28
C ILE A 562 -8.90 40.18 -14.76
N ALA A 563 -8.90 39.06 -15.49
CA ALA A 563 -9.32 39.02 -16.90
C ALA A 563 -10.80 39.42 -17.10
N LEU A 564 -11.66 39.24 -16.10
CA LEU A 564 -13.06 39.72 -16.09
C LEU A 564 -13.24 41.14 -15.51
N GLY A 565 -12.15 41.87 -15.25
CA GLY A 565 -12.19 43.22 -14.67
C GLY A 565 -12.41 43.28 -13.16
N GLN A 566 -12.47 42.14 -12.47
CA GLN A 566 -12.64 42.04 -11.01
C GLN A 566 -11.29 42.17 -10.29
N LYS A 567 -10.59 43.29 -10.52
CA LYS A 567 -9.18 43.46 -10.13
C LYS A 567 -8.92 43.26 -8.64
N ASP A 568 -9.70 43.90 -7.77
CA ASP A 568 -9.48 43.84 -6.32
C ASP A 568 -9.68 42.42 -5.78
N ALA A 569 -10.73 41.73 -6.24
CA ALA A 569 -11.00 40.34 -5.87
C ALA A 569 -9.92 39.39 -6.38
N GLY A 570 -9.37 39.66 -7.58
CA GLY A 570 -8.31 38.83 -8.15
C GLY A 570 -6.95 39.02 -7.48
N GLU A 571 -6.59 40.26 -7.10
CA GLU A 571 -5.37 40.52 -6.33
C GLU A 571 -5.45 39.96 -4.91
N ALA A 572 -6.64 39.97 -4.28
CA ALA A 572 -6.84 39.30 -2.99
C ALA A 572 -6.59 37.79 -3.07
N ASP A 573 -7.08 37.12 -4.11
CA ASP A 573 -6.82 35.70 -4.35
C ASP A 573 -5.33 35.41 -4.60
N LYS A 574 -4.67 36.23 -5.41
CA LYS A 574 -3.21 36.10 -5.65
C LYS A 574 -2.41 36.30 -4.37
N ALA A 575 -2.78 37.26 -3.52
CA ALA A 575 -2.12 37.49 -2.24
C ALA A 575 -2.29 36.28 -1.29
N ALA A 576 -3.49 35.70 -1.23
CA ALA A 576 -3.74 34.48 -0.47
C ALA A 576 -2.91 33.30 -1.00
N ALA A 577 -2.77 33.19 -2.32
CA ALA A 577 -1.93 32.16 -2.95
C ALA A 577 -0.45 32.31 -2.56
N VAL A 578 0.10 33.53 -2.59
CA VAL A 578 1.49 33.83 -2.20
C VAL A 578 1.73 33.54 -0.72
N ALA A 579 0.75 33.85 0.15
CA ALA A 579 0.85 33.55 1.57
C ALA A 579 0.94 32.03 1.85
N LEU A 580 0.33 31.19 1.00
CA LEU A 580 0.41 29.74 1.10
C LEU A 580 1.66 29.16 0.42
N TYR A 581 2.08 29.74 -0.70
CA TYR A 581 3.21 29.30 -1.49
C TYR A 581 3.97 30.50 -2.09
N PRO A 582 5.02 30.99 -1.40
CA PRO A 582 5.73 32.21 -1.80
C PRO A 582 6.35 32.17 -3.21
N ASP A 583 6.76 30.99 -3.69
CA ASP A 583 7.40 30.84 -5.00
C ASP A 583 6.40 30.76 -6.17
N ILE A 584 5.08 30.80 -5.91
CA ILE A 584 4.06 30.58 -6.93
C ILE A 584 4.16 31.54 -8.12
N VAL A 585 4.50 32.80 -7.87
CA VAL A 585 4.62 33.82 -8.92
C VAL A 585 5.80 33.53 -9.84
N ALA A 586 6.93 33.07 -9.28
CA ALA A 586 8.11 32.71 -10.06
C ALA A 586 7.82 31.45 -10.91
N GLU A 587 7.12 30.48 -10.34
CA GLU A 587 6.74 29.27 -11.06
C GLU A 587 5.71 29.55 -12.16
N ALA A 588 4.70 30.39 -11.89
CA ALA A 588 3.71 30.81 -12.89
C ALA A 588 4.34 31.58 -14.06
N LYS A 589 5.31 32.45 -13.78
CA LYS A 589 6.12 33.10 -14.84
C LYS A 589 6.85 32.09 -15.70
N ARG A 590 7.44 31.05 -15.11
CA ARG A 590 8.15 29.99 -15.84
C ARG A 590 7.24 29.26 -16.82
N PHE A 591 5.98 29.08 -16.47
CA PHE A 591 4.97 28.42 -17.30
C PHE A 591 4.18 29.37 -18.20
N HIS A 592 4.56 30.65 -18.25
CA HIS A 592 3.82 31.69 -18.98
C HIS A 592 2.34 31.80 -18.55
N VAL A 593 2.05 31.54 -17.27
CA VAL A 593 0.74 31.71 -16.63
C VAL A 593 0.76 33.05 -15.88
N ILE A 594 0.67 34.14 -16.63
CA ILE A 594 0.71 35.52 -16.13
C ILE A 594 -0.53 36.29 -16.63
N PRO A 595 -0.89 37.44 -16.02
CA PRO A 595 -2.06 38.23 -16.39
C PRO A 595 -2.13 38.65 -17.86
#